data_AF-A0A3A0ALZ7-F1
#
_entry.id   AF-A0A3A0ALZ7-F1
#
_cell.length_a   1.000
_cell.length_b   1.000
_cell.length_c   1.000
_cell.angle_alpha   90.00
_cell.angle_beta   90.00
_cell.angle_gamma   90.00
#
_symmetry.space_group_name_H-M   'P 1'
#
loop_
_entity.id
_entity.type
_entity.pdbx_description
1 polymer ?
#
loop_
_entity_poly.entity_id
_entity_poly.type
_entity_poly.pdbx_seq_one_letter_code
_entity_poly.pdbx_strand_id
1 'polypeptide(L)'
;MEKQWYEVKPGFTHGLNEMYGPGDKVLLSPEEARGFLDKLRPCDPPADQVRAVGLADDGQGADNVTTWGTLAPKLAEILVALGLTPDQVKAMSDEELLAIDGIGPAALKAIREAVPGQ
;
A
#
# COMPACT_ATOMS: atom_id res chain seq x y z
N MET A 1 24.69 -4.18 0.93
CA MET A 1 24.89 -2.72 0.85
C MET A 1 23.52 -2.09 1.05
N GLU A 2 23.32 -1.44 2.19
CA GLU A 2 22.05 -0.83 2.56
C GLU A 2 21.91 0.50 1.80
N LYS A 3 20.83 0.65 1.03
CA LYS A 3 20.49 1.91 0.36
C LYS A 3 19.62 2.74 1.30
N GLN A 4 19.85 4.03 1.32
CA GLN A 4 19.10 4.97 2.16
C GLN A 4 18.37 5.98 1.28
N TRP A 5 17.21 6.42 1.72
CA TRP A 5 16.46 7.48 1.06
C TRP A 5 17.07 8.83 1.36
N TYR A 6 17.24 9.62 0.32
CA TYR A 6 17.74 10.98 0.38
C TYR A 6 16.77 11.92 -0.31
N GLU A 7 16.47 13.03 0.34
CA GLU A 7 15.66 14.10 -0.21
C GLU A 7 16.55 15.20 -0.78
N VAL A 8 16.25 15.68 -1.98
CA VAL A 8 16.98 16.78 -2.61
C VAL A 8 16.60 18.09 -1.92
N LYS A 9 17.60 18.83 -1.43
CA LYS A 9 17.39 20.12 -0.77
C LYS A 9 16.71 21.11 -1.72
N PRO A 10 15.88 22.02 -1.18
CA PRO A 10 15.29 23.09 -1.99
C PRO A 10 16.38 23.94 -2.66
N GLY A 11 16.25 24.17 -3.97
CA GLY A 11 17.24 24.89 -4.78
C GLY A 11 18.31 24.02 -5.42
N PHE A 12 18.25 22.69 -5.27
CA PHE A 12 19.16 21.74 -5.92
C PHE A 12 18.39 20.73 -6.76
N THR A 13 19.08 20.17 -7.75
CA THR A 13 18.62 19.07 -8.60
C THR A 13 19.60 17.90 -8.50
N HIS A 14 19.11 16.67 -8.69
CA HIS A 14 19.90 15.45 -8.61
C HIS A 14 19.59 14.51 -9.79
N GLY A 15 20.52 13.60 -10.11
CA GLY A 15 20.40 12.64 -11.21
C GLY A 15 20.96 13.13 -12.55
N LEU A 16 21.08 12.19 -13.50
CA LEU A 16 21.45 12.48 -14.88
C LEU A 16 20.37 13.38 -15.51
N ASN A 17 20.78 14.54 -16.02
CA ASN A 17 19.89 15.58 -16.56
C ASN A 17 18.88 16.16 -15.56
N GLU A 18 19.25 16.30 -14.29
CA GLU A 18 18.39 17.00 -13.31
C GLU A 18 17.01 16.36 -13.14
N MET A 19 16.96 15.03 -13.33
CA MET A 19 15.74 14.23 -13.28
C MET A 19 14.97 14.38 -11.96
N TYR A 20 15.67 14.69 -10.87
CA TYR A 20 15.11 14.84 -9.53
C TYR A 20 15.23 16.30 -9.07
N GLY A 21 14.08 16.93 -8.83
CA GLY A 21 13.98 18.33 -8.40
C GLY A 21 14.07 18.51 -6.88
N PRO A 22 13.94 19.75 -6.40
CA PRO A 22 13.89 20.04 -4.96
C PRO A 22 12.69 19.37 -4.29
N GLY A 23 12.94 18.65 -3.19
CA GLY A 23 11.93 17.86 -2.48
C GLY A 23 11.71 16.45 -3.03
N ASP A 24 12.41 16.10 -4.11
CA ASP A 24 12.35 14.76 -4.69
C ASP A 24 13.16 13.77 -3.85
N LYS A 25 12.73 12.50 -3.82
CA LYS A 25 13.29 11.45 -2.97
C LYS A 25 13.99 10.41 -3.83
N VAL A 26 15.29 10.28 -3.63
CA VAL A 26 16.16 9.38 -4.38
C VAL A 26 16.73 8.31 -3.48
N LEU A 27 16.80 7.08 -3.99
CA LEU A 27 17.36 5.95 -3.27
C LEU A 27 18.84 5.79 -3.67
N LEU A 28 19.74 6.09 -2.76
CA LEU A 28 21.18 6.06 -3.00
C LEU A 28 21.90 5.27 -1.92
N SER A 29 23.03 4.68 -2.28
CA SER A 29 23.93 4.11 -1.27
C SER A 29 24.60 5.26 -0.49
N PRO A 30 24.93 5.08 0.80
CA PRO A 30 25.61 6.12 1.59
C PRO A 30 26.95 6.56 0.97
N GLU A 31 27.63 5.66 0.25
CA GLU A 31 28.87 5.99 -0.50
C GLU A 31 28.60 6.93 -1.68
N GLU A 32 27.52 6.70 -2.43
CA GLU A 32 27.09 7.56 -3.53
C GLU A 32 26.60 8.90 -2.99
N ALA A 33 25.75 8.86 -1.97
CA ALA A 33 25.20 10.05 -1.33
C ALA A 33 26.27 10.89 -0.66
N ARG A 34 27.38 10.30 -0.16
CA ARG A 34 28.49 11.04 0.48
C ARG A 34 29.05 12.16 -0.38
N GLY A 35 29.09 11.98 -1.70
CA GLY A 35 29.50 13.03 -2.65
C GLY A 35 28.45 14.14 -2.83
N PHE A 36 27.22 13.92 -2.40
CA PHE A 36 26.05 14.78 -2.59
C PHE A 36 25.35 15.18 -1.27
N LEU A 37 25.89 14.85 -0.08
CA LEU A 37 25.31 15.23 1.22
C LEU A 37 25.19 16.75 1.43
N ASP A 38 25.93 17.53 0.64
CA ASP A 38 25.77 18.98 0.58
C ASP A 38 24.41 19.40 0.00
N LYS A 39 23.90 18.62 -0.96
CA LYS A 39 22.65 18.88 -1.70
C LYS A 39 21.50 17.94 -1.33
N LEU A 40 21.80 16.85 -0.64
CA LEU A 40 20.86 15.82 -0.24
C LEU A 40 20.72 15.79 1.29
N ARG A 41 19.55 15.41 1.80
CA ARG A 41 19.33 15.15 3.23
C ARG A 41 18.86 13.71 3.40
N PRO A 42 19.42 12.95 4.35
CA PRO A 42 18.86 11.65 4.70
C PRO A 42 17.41 11.86 5.16
N CYS A 43 16.49 11.10 4.58
CA CYS A 43 15.08 11.17 4.88
C CYS A 43 14.57 9.75 5.12
N ASP A 44 13.53 9.63 5.94
CA ASP A 44 12.86 8.35 6.14
C ASP A 44 12.23 7.86 4.82
N PRO A 45 12.24 6.54 4.58
CA PRO A 45 11.51 5.95 3.47
C PRO A 45 10.04 6.42 3.50
N PRO A 46 9.42 6.69 2.34
CA PRO A 46 7.98 6.89 2.30
C PRO A 46 7.29 5.65 2.91
N ALA A 47 6.31 5.88 3.80
CA ALA A 47 5.60 4.85 4.57
C ALA A 47 5.05 3.69 3.70
N ASP A 48 4.85 3.95 2.40
CA ASP A 48 4.40 2.99 1.39
C ASP A 48 5.45 1.91 1.03
N GLN A 49 6.76 2.19 1.20
CA GLN A 49 7.85 1.29 0.79
C GLN A 49 8.59 0.61 1.95
N VAL A 50 8.17 0.84 3.21
CA VAL A 50 8.80 0.26 4.42
C VAL A 50 8.44 -1.23 4.61
N ARG A 51 7.89 -1.89 3.59
CA ARG A 51 7.53 -3.31 3.64
C ARG A 51 8.63 -4.27 3.16
N ALA A 52 9.76 -3.79 2.64
CA ALA A 52 10.71 -4.68 1.96
C ALA A 52 12.12 -4.81 2.57
N VAL A 53 12.48 -4.09 3.64
CA VAL A 53 13.81 -4.24 4.26
C VAL A 53 13.68 -4.36 5.78
N GLY A 54 13.78 -5.61 6.24
CA GLY A 54 14.52 -5.93 7.45
C GLY A 54 13.81 -5.74 8.78
N LEU A 55 12.81 -6.58 9.06
CA LEU A 55 12.62 -7.12 10.40
C LEU A 55 12.39 -8.64 10.27
N ALA A 56 13.45 -9.40 10.53
CA ALA A 56 13.28 -10.68 11.19
C ALA A 56 12.77 -10.35 12.60
N ASP A 57 11.44 -10.26 12.73
CA ASP A 57 10.77 -10.20 14.01
C ASP A 57 9.63 -11.21 13.93
N ASP A 58 9.64 -12.13 14.87
CA ASP A 58 8.70 -13.22 15.10
C ASP A 58 7.32 -12.61 15.42
N GLY A 59 6.66 -12.13 14.37
CA GLY A 59 5.43 -11.38 14.45
C GLY A 59 4.53 -11.85 13.34
N GLN A 60 3.69 -12.82 13.67
CA GLN A 60 2.57 -13.38 12.94
C GLN A 60 1.66 -12.28 12.35
N GLY A 61 2.11 -11.59 11.31
CA GLY A 61 1.32 -10.68 10.50
C GLY A 61 0.61 -11.52 9.46
N ALA A 62 -0.50 -12.12 9.88
CA ALA A 62 -1.33 -13.00 9.08
C ALA A 62 -1.35 -12.57 7.60
N ASP A 63 -0.90 -13.48 6.74
CA ASP A 63 -1.51 -13.77 5.45
C ASP A 63 -3.04 -13.82 5.61
N ASN A 64 -3.69 -12.67 5.77
CA ASN A 64 -5.09 -12.52 5.43
C ASN A 64 -5.16 -12.32 3.93
N VAL A 65 -4.72 -13.34 3.17
CA VAL A 65 -5.39 -13.67 1.92
C VAL A 65 -6.78 -14.14 2.35
N THR A 66 -7.62 -13.15 2.66
CA THR A 66 -9.03 -13.37 2.85
C THR A 66 -9.56 -13.82 1.51
N THR A 67 -9.64 -15.14 1.34
CA THR A 67 -10.07 -15.73 0.07
C THR A 67 -11.56 -15.48 -0.04
N TRP A 68 -11.96 -14.45 -0.80
CA TRP A 68 -13.35 -14.13 -1.10
C TRP A 68 -14.03 -15.16 -2.02
N GLY A 69 -13.48 -16.37 -2.13
CA GLY A 69 -14.00 -17.43 -3.00
C GLY A 69 -14.01 -17.04 -4.47
N THR A 70 -15.22 -16.97 -5.03
CA THR A 70 -15.50 -16.67 -6.45
C THR A 70 -15.72 -15.19 -6.74
N LEU A 71 -15.51 -14.32 -5.74
CA LEU A 71 -15.71 -12.88 -5.89
C LEU A 71 -14.77 -12.29 -6.94
N ALA A 72 -15.27 -11.30 -7.69
CA ALA A 72 -14.43 -10.56 -8.62
C ALA A 72 -13.26 -9.88 -7.85
N PRO A 73 -12.03 -9.91 -8.39
CA PRO A 73 -10.84 -9.39 -7.70
C PRO A 73 -11.01 -7.92 -7.30
N LYS A 74 -11.59 -7.11 -8.19
CA LYS A 74 -11.86 -5.70 -7.93
C LYS A 74 -12.81 -5.47 -6.76
N LEU A 75 -13.76 -6.37 -6.53
CA LEU A 75 -14.71 -6.26 -5.43
C LEU A 75 -14.10 -6.73 -4.11
N ALA A 76 -13.28 -7.78 -4.16
CA ALA A 76 -12.48 -8.24 -3.04
C ALA A 76 -11.52 -7.15 -2.57
N GLU A 77 -10.87 -6.44 -3.50
CA GLU A 77 -10.00 -5.30 -3.19
C GLU A 77 -10.74 -4.17 -2.47
N ILE A 78 -11.97 -3.82 -2.88
CA ILE A 78 -12.77 -2.79 -2.21
C ILE A 78 -13.06 -3.20 -0.75
N LEU A 79 -13.50 -4.45 -0.54
CA LEU A 79 -13.83 -4.95 0.80
C LEU A 79 -12.57 -5.02 1.70
N VAL A 80 -11.45 -5.48 1.15
CA VAL A 80 -10.16 -5.52 1.86
C VAL A 80 -9.65 -4.11 2.15
N ALA A 81 -9.80 -3.16 1.23
CA ALA A 81 -9.42 -1.77 1.44
C ALA A 81 -10.24 -1.10 2.55
N LEU A 82 -11.49 -1.55 2.76
CA LEU A 82 -12.34 -1.14 3.87
C LEU A 82 -12.03 -1.89 5.19
N GLY A 83 -11.08 -2.83 5.17
CA GLY A 83 -10.75 -3.67 6.31
C GLY A 83 -11.84 -4.69 6.66
N LEU A 84 -12.78 -4.93 5.73
CA LEU A 84 -13.86 -5.89 5.92
C LEU A 84 -13.39 -7.31 5.66
N THR A 85 -13.90 -8.23 6.46
CA THR A 85 -13.73 -9.67 6.29
C THR A 85 -15.02 -10.32 5.79
N PRO A 86 -14.98 -11.51 5.18
CA PRO A 86 -16.16 -12.22 4.69
C PRO A 86 -17.14 -12.52 5.83
N ASP A 87 -16.66 -12.75 7.05
CA ASP A 87 -17.52 -12.96 8.21
C ASP A 87 -18.28 -11.68 8.59
N GLN A 88 -17.63 -10.52 8.54
CA GLN A 88 -18.28 -9.22 8.74
C GLN A 88 -19.27 -8.91 7.61
N VAL A 89 -18.88 -9.12 6.36
CA VAL A 89 -19.75 -8.93 5.19
C VAL A 89 -20.97 -9.85 5.25
N LYS A 90 -20.78 -11.08 5.75
CA LYS A 90 -21.88 -12.02 5.99
C LYS A 90 -22.83 -11.52 7.07
N ALA A 91 -22.31 -10.87 8.11
CA ALA A 91 -23.09 -10.27 9.20
C ALA A 91 -23.75 -8.93 8.81
N MET A 92 -23.31 -8.29 7.73
CA MET A 92 -23.91 -7.04 7.23
C MET A 92 -25.20 -7.29 6.44
N SER A 93 -26.12 -6.34 6.56
CA SER A 93 -27.35 -6.31 5.78
C SER A 93 -27.09 -5.84 4.35
N ASP A 94 -27.97 -6.21 3.42
CA ASP A 94 -27.82 -5.84 2.01
C ASP A 94 -27.80 -4.32 1.79
N GLU A 95 -28.53 -3.57 2.63
CA GLU A 95 -28.54 -2.11 2.64
C GLU A 95 -27.18 -1.51 3.03
N GLU A 96 -26.52 -2.08 4.04
CA GLU A 96 -25.20 -1.64 4.49
C GLU A 96 -24.13 -1.91 3.43
N LEU A 97 -24.25 -3.04 2.73
CA LEU A 97 -23.36 -3.36 1.62
C LEU A 97 -23.60 -2.45 0.42
N LEU A 98 -24.85 -2.15 0.07
CA LEU A 98 -25.21 -1.22 -0.99
C LEU A 98 -24.84 0.23 -0.68
N ALA A 99 -24.69 0.59 0.60
CA ALA A 99 -24.24 1.91 1.01
C ALA A 99 -22.74 2.13 0.76
N ILE A 100 -21.97 1.07 0.49
CA ILE A 100 -20.53 1.16 0.19
C ILE A 100 -20.33 1.68 -1.24
N ASP A 101 -19.55 2.76 -1.37
CA ASP A 101 -19.17 3.30 -2.68
C ASP A 101 -18.42 2.25 -3.51
N GLY A 102 -18.97 1.92 -4.68
CA GLY A 102 -18.47 0.86 -5.55
C GLY A 102 -19.17 -0.50 -5.40
N ILE A 103 -20.05 -0.69 -4.43
CA ILE A 103 -20.90 -1.88 -4.30
C ILE A 103 -22.31 -1.59 -4.83
N GLY A 104 -22.51 -1.90 -6.11
CA GLY A 104 -23.84 -1.88 -6.72
C GLY A 104 -24.63 -3.17 -6.50
N PRO A 105 -25.89 -3.24 -6.99
CA PRO A 105 -26.73 -4.45 -6.88
C PRO A 105 -26.12 -5.70 -7.52
N ALA A 106 -25.33 -5.52 -8.60
CA ALA A 106 -24.59 -6.62 -9.22
C ALA A 106 -23.44 -7.14 -8.33
N ALA A 107 -22.75 -6.23 -7.63
CA ALA A 107 -21.68 -6.56 -6.71
C ALA A 107 -22.23 -7.25 -5.45
N LEU A 108 -23.33 -6.73 -4.89
CA LEU A 108 -24.06 -7.33 -3.78
C LEU A 108 -24.42 -8.80 -4.08
N LYS A 109 -24.99 -9.06 -5.27
CA LYS A 109 -25.33 -10.42 -5.68
C LYS A 109 -24.09 -11.33 -5.70
N ALA A 110 -22.99 -10.86 -6.30
CA ALA A 110 -21.74 -11.62 -6.32
C ALA A 110 -21.19 -11.90 -4.91
N ILE A 111 -21.31 -10.93 -3.99
CA ILE A 111 -20.94 -11.08 -2.58
C ILE A 111 -21.77 -12.17 -1.92
N ARG A 112 -23.10 -12.16 -2.08
CA ARG A 112 -23.98 -13.18 -1.53
C ARG A 112 -23.75 -14.57 -2.15
N GLU A 113 -23.38 -14.63 -3.43
CA GLU A 113 -23.03 -15.89 -4.10
C GLU A 113 -21.69 -16.46 -3.62
N ALA A 114 -20.70 -15.60 -3.39
CA ALA A 114 -19.36 -16.01 -2.95
C ALA A 114 -19.28 -16.25 -1.42
N VAL A 115 -20.07 -15.50 -0.65
CA VAL A 115 -20.17 -15.57 0.81
C VAL A 115 -21.66 -15.73 1.16
N PRO A 116 -22.19 -16.97 1.12
CA PRO A 116 -23.59 -17.21 1.43
C PRO A 116 -23.88 -16.78 2.88
N GLY A 117 -24.79 -15.81 3.02
CA GLY A 117 -25.44 -15.46 4.27
C GLY A 117 -26.11 -16.70 4.88
N GLN A 118 -26.17 -16.76 6.20
CA GLN A 118 -26.90 -17.82 6.90
C GLN A 118 -28.41 -17.57 6.84
#